data_AF-A0A7J7XIX1-F1
#
_entry.id   AF-A0A7J7XIX1-F1
#
_cell.length_a   1.000
_cell.length_b   1.000
_cell.length_c   1.000
_cell.angle_alpha   90.00
_cell.angle_beta   90.00
_cell.angle_gamma   90.00
#
_symmetry.space_group_name_H-M   'P 1'
#
loop_
_entity.id
_entity.type
_entity.pdbx_description
1 polymer ?
#
loop_
_entity_poly.entity_id
_entity_poly.type
_entity_poly.pdbx_seq_one_letter_code
_entity_poly.pdbx_strand_id
1 'polypeptide(L)'
;MSQDVPTKLVAKAVPLPMTVRGHWFLSPRTEYSVAVQTAVKQSDGEYLVSGWSETVEFCTGDYAKEHLAQLQEKAEQIAGRMLRFSVFYRNHHKEYFQHARTHCGNMLQTYLKDNSGSHGSPTSGMLHGVFFSCNTEFNTGQPPQDSPYGRWRFQIPAQRLFNPSTNLYFADFYCMYTAYHYAILVLAPKGSLGDRFCRDRLPLLDIACNKFLTCSVEDGELVFRHAQDLILEIIYTEPVDLSLGTLGEISGHQLMSLSTADAKKDPSCKTCNISVGR
;
A
#
# COMPACT_ATOMS: atom_id res chain seq x y z
N MET A 1 1.21 29.35 -21.90
CA MET A 1 2.33 28.85 -21.09
C MET A 1 2.33 27.35 -21.25
N SER A 2 3.22 26.80 -22.09
CA SER A 2 3.30 25.35 -22.29
C SER A 2 3.90 24.73 -21.03
N GLN A 3 3.10 24.01 -20.27
CA GLN A 3 3.66 22.98 -19.42
C GLN A 3 4.22 21.92 -20.36
N ASP A 4 5.53 21.67 -20.28
CA ASP A 4 6.19 20.56 -20.96
C ASP A 4 5.60 19.25 -20.43
N VAL A 5 4.49 18.82 -21.01
CA VAL A 5 3.94 17.49 -20.78
C VAL A 5 4.86 16.53 -21.55
N PRO A 6 5.50 15.55 -20.88
CA PRO A 6 6.35 14.59 -21.56
C PRO A 6 5.53 13.86 -22.63
N THR A 7 5.76 14.23 -23.89
CA THR A 7 5.00 13.73 -25.03
C THR A 7 5.75 12.53 -25.60
N LYS A 8 5.16 11.34 -25.53
CA LYS A 8 5.71 10.16 -26.21
C LYS A 8 5.15 10.11 -27.63
N LEU A 9 5.94 10.51 -28.61
CA LEU A 9 5.60 10.37 -30.01
C LEU A 9 5.82 8.92 -30.46
N VAL A 10 4.78 8.26 -30.94
CA VAL A 10 4.86 6.92 -31.55
C VAL A 10 4.45 7.04 -33.01
N ALA A 11 5.41 6.89 -33.93
CA ALA A 11 5.15 6.90 -35.37
C ALA A 11 5.24 5.47 -35.93
N LYS A 12 4.28 5.08 -36.78
CA LYS A 12 4.29 3.81 -37.51
C LYS A 12 3.95 4.06 -38.96
N ALA A 13 4.86 3.71 -39.87
CA ALA A 13 4.59 3.76 -41.31
C ALA A 13 3.75 2.55 -41.71
N VAL A 14 2.65 2.79 -42.44
CA VAL A 14 1.72 1.74 -42.91
C VAL A 14 1.14 2.12 -44.29
N PRO A 15 0.97 1.15 -45.21
CA PRO A 15 0.27 1.37 -46.47
C PRO A 15 -1.22 1.68 -46.26
N LEU A 16 -1.82 2.46 -47.17
CA LEU A 16 -3.26 2.77 -47.14
C LEU A 16 -4.11 1.71 -47.88
N PRO A 17 -5.36 1.45 -47.47
CA PRO A 17 -6.02 1.96 -46.26
C PRO A 17 -5.43 1.34 -44.98
N MET A 18 -5.20 2.17 -43.96
CA MET A 18 -4.48 1.74 -42.76
C MET A 18 -5.39 1.56 -41.54
N THR A 19 -5.10 0.54 -40.74
CA THR A 19 -5.53 0.44 -39.34
C THR A 19 -4.27 0.29 -38.49
N VAL A 20 -4.03 1.24 -37.59
CA VAL A 20 -2.90 1.18 -36.65
C VAL A 20 -3.40 0.61 -35.34
N ARG A 21 -2.86 -0.53 -34.93
CA ARG A 21 -2.99 -1.08 -33.58
C ARG A 21 -1.66 -0.94 -32.85
N GLY A 22 -1.74 -0.56 -31.57
CA GLY A 22 -0.59 -0.42 -30.69
C GLY A 22 -0.99 -0.65 -29.23
N HIS A 23 0.03 -0.78 -28.39
CA HIS A 23 -0.12 -0.90 -26.95
C HIS A 23 0.67 0.20 -26.27
N TRP A 24 0.10 0.80 -25.22
CA TRP A 24 0.79 1.73 -24.34
C TRP A 24 0.88 1.15 -22.94
N PHE A 25 2.05 1.28 -22.34
CA PHE A 25 2.24 1.02 -20.92
C PHE A 25 2.02 2.33 -20.19
N LEU A 26 0.89 2.41 -19.49
CA LEU A 26 0.47 3.59 -18.75
C LEU A 26 0.58 3.30 -17.26
N SER A 27 1.03 4.29 -16.50
CA SER A 27 1.03 4.22 -15.04
C SER A 27 -0.41 4.19 -14.52
N PRO A 28 -0.70 3.45 -13.44
CA PRO A 28 -2.03 3.45 -12.80
C PRO A 28 -2.36 4.83 -12.22
N ARG A 29 -3.65 5.11 -11.99
CA ARG A 29 -4.17 6.37 -11.41
C ARG A 29 -3.52 7.64 -11.97
N THR A 30 -3.24 7.65 -13.27
CA THR A 30 -2.56 8.75 -13.94
C THR A 30 -3.48 9.29 -15.04
N GLU A 31 -3.65 10.61 -15.06
CA GLU A 31 -4.38 11.31 -16.11
C GLU A 31 -3.51 11.39 -17.37
N TYR A 32 -4.11 11.02 -18.50
CA TYR A 32 -3.48 11.05 -19.81
C TYR A 32 -4.38 11.80 -20.80
N SER A 33 -3.73 12.53 -21.70
CA SER A 33 -4.38 13.17 -22.85
C SER A 33 -3.73 12.65 -24.13
N VAL A 34 -4.54 12.31 -25.12
CA VAL A 34 -4.09 11.73 -26.40
C VAL A 34 -4.69 12.50 -27.55
N ALA A 35 -3.84 12.91 -28.49
CA ALA A 35 -4.23 13.42 -29.79
C ALA A 35 -3.41 12.72 -30.88
N VAL A 36 -3.98 12.60 -32.08
CA VAL A 36 -3.39 11.89 -33.22
C VAL A 36 -3.23 12.85 -34.38
N GLN A 37 -2.12 12.72 -35.09
CA GLN A 37 -1.87 13.40 -36.36
C GLN A 37 -1.42 12.36 -37.39
N THR A 38 -1.79 12.57 -38.64
CA THR A 38 -1.39 11.69 -39.76
C THR A 38 -0.44 12.44 -40.68
N ALA A 39 0.55 11.74 -41.22
CA ALA A 39 1.48 12.27 -42.21
C ALA A 39 1.58 11.30 -43.38
N VAL A 40 1.41 11.81 -44.61
CA VAL A 40 1.47 11.02 -45.84
C VAL A 40 2.65 11.51 -46.68
N LYS A 41 3.57 10.60 -47.00
CA LYS A 41 4.70 10.91 -47.89
C LYS A 41 4.21 11.06 -49.33
N GLN A 42 4.52 12.19 -49.95
CA GLN A 42 4.19 12.52 -51.32
C GLN A 42 5.28 12.06 -52.30
N SER A 43 4.96 12.07 -53.60
CA SER A 43 5.86 11.62 -54.67
C SER A 43 7.11 12.48 -54.85
N ASP A 44 7.04 13.75 -54.44
CA ASP A 44 8.17 14.70 -54.41
C ASP A 44 9.09 14.50 -53.20
N GLY A 45 8.73 13.61 -52.27
CA GLY A 45 9.48 13.29 -51.06
C GLY A 45 9.02 14.07 -49.82
N GLU A 46 8.15 15.07 -49.96
CA GLU A 46 7.59 15.86 -48.86
C GLU A 46 6.49 15.10 -48.11
N TYR A 47 6.13 15.57 -46.91
CA TYR A 47 5.02 15.00 -46.13
C TYR A 47 3.84 15.96 -46.07
N LEU A 48 2.66 15.49 -46.45
CA LEU A 48 1.41 16.16 -46.13
C LEU A 48 0.97 15.74 -44.73
N VAL A 49 0.92 16.70 -43.81
CA VAL A 49 0.57 16.45 -42.39
C VAL A 49 -0.83 17.01 -42.11
N SER A 50 -1.67 16.21 -41.46
CA SER A 50 -3.02 16.64 -41.05
C SER A 50 -2.97 17.64 -39.89
N GLY A 51 -4.11 18.27 -39.56
CA GLY A 51 -4.29 18.83 -38.21
C GLY A 51 -4.25 17.73 -37.13
N TRP A 52 -4.10 18.13 -35.88
CA TRP A 52 -4.33 17.24 -34.74
C TRP A 52 -5.81 16.84 -34.67
N SER A 53 -6.07 15.61 -34.25
CA SER A 53 -7.41 15.17 -33.86
C SER A 53 -7.90 15.94 -32.63
N GLU A 54 -9.17 15.76 -32.29
CA GLU A 54 -9.66 16.06 -30.95
C GLU A 54 -8.81 15.34 -29.88
N THR A 55 -8.58 16.03 -28.77
CA THR A 55 -7.87 15.47 -27.62
C THR A 55 -8.83 14.61 -26.81
N VAL A 56 -8.46 13.36 -26.57
CA VAL A 56 -9.16 12.46 -25.66
C VAL A 56 -8.43 12.41 -24.33
N GLU A 57 -9.14 12.71 -23.25
CA GLU A 57 -8.62 12.64 -21.88
C GLU A 57 -9.18 11.42 -21.16
N PHE A 58 -8.34 10.72 -20.40
CA PHE A 58 -8.74 9.57 -19.60
C PHE A 58 -7.80 9.37 -18.41
N CYS A 59 -8.29 8.68 -17.38
CA CYS A 59 -7.49 8.28 -16.23
C CYS A 59 -7.38 6.75 -16.19
N THR A 60 -6.18 6.24 -15.96
CA THR A 60 -5.97 4.81 -15.71
C THR A 60 -6.50 4.41 -14.33
N GLY A 61 -7.01 3.18 -14.23
CA GLY A 61 -7.50 2.65 -12.96
C GLY A 61 -6.40 2.26 -11.97
N ASP A 62 -6.85 1.69 -10.86
CA ASP A 62 -6.01 1.12 -9.81
C ASP A 62 -5.26 -0.12 -10.31
N TYR A 63 -4.31 -0.60 -9.50
CA TYR A 63 -3.75 -1.94 -9.67
C TYR A 63 -4.86 -2.98 -9.64
N ALA A 64 -4.99 -3.68 -10.77
CA ALA A 64 -5.75 -4.92 -10.84
C ALA A 64 -5.10 -6.02 -9.97
N LYS A 65 -5.85 -7.10 -9.69
CA LYS A 65 -5.40 -8.20 -8.83
C LYS A 65 -4.09 -8.83 -9.32
N GLU A 66 -3.83 -8.84 -10.62
CA GLU A 66 -2.61 -9.36 -11.22
C GLU A 66 -1.37 -8.53 -10.83
N HIS A 67 -1.52 -7.21 -10.72
CA HIS A 67 -0.44 -6.33 -10.26
C HIS A 67 -0.17 -6.54 -8.76
N LEU A 68 -1.24 -6.69 -7.96
CA LEU A 68 -1.10 -6.99 -6.53
C LEU A 68 -0.47 -8.36 -6.30
N ALA A 69 -0.80 -9.36 -7.10
CA ALA A 69 -0.17 -10.68 -7.04
C ALA A 69 1.34 -10.61 -7.36
N GLN A 70 1.75 -9.81 -8.35
CA GLN A 70 3.18 -9.59 -8.63
C GLN A 70 3.90 -8.88 -7.49
N LEU A 71 3.26 -7.89 -6.85
CA LEU A 71 3.80 -7.23 -5.66
C LEU A 71 3.91 -8.20 -4.49
N GLN A 72 2.90 -9.05 -4.29
CA GLN A 72 2.91 -10.09 -3.26
C GLN A 72 4.06 -11.07 -3.48
N GLU A 73 4.23 -11.60 -4.69
CA GLU A 73 5.31 -12.53 -5.02
C GLU A 73 6.69 -11.89 -4.75
N LYS A 74 6.88 -10.63 -5.16
CA LYS A 74 8.11 -9.88 -4.88
C LYS A 74 8.35 -9.69 -3.38
N ALA A 75 7.30 -9.42 -2.60
CA ALA A 75 7.41 -9.31 -1.16
C ALA A 75 7.76 -10.67 -0.52
N GLU A 76 7.16 -11.76 -0.99
CA GLU A 76 7.41 -13.13 -0.55
C GLU A 76 8.84 -13.64 -0.84
N GLN A 77 9.51 -13.05 -1.83
CA GLN A 77 10.92 -13.37 -2.15
C GLN A 77 11.89 -12.83 -1.09
N ILE A 78 11.53 -11.76 -0.39
CA ILE A 78 12.36 -11.18 0.67
C ILE A 78 11.84 -11.46 2.08
N ALA A 79 10.57 -11.83 2.22
CA ALA A 79 9.99 -12.29 3.48
C ALA A 79 10.62 -13.65 3.87
N GLY A 80 11.63 -13.60 4.73
CA GLY A 80 12.36 -14.78 5.19
C GLY A 80 11.85 -15.27 6.53
N ARG A 81 12.48 -14.79 7.61
CA ARG A 81 12.25 -15.32 8.96
C ARG A 81 10.97 -14.75 9.57
N MET A 82 10.20 -15.59 10.25
CA MET A 82 9.04 -15.17 11.02
C MET A 82 9.32 -15.17 12.53
N LEU A 83 9.03 -14.04 13.18
CA LEU A 83 9.20 -13.85 14.62
C LEU A 83 7.85 -13.83 15.33
N ARG A 84 7.80 -14.36 16.56
CA ARG A 84 6.59 -14.30 17.40
C ARG A 84 6.36 -12.87 17.89
N PHE A 85 5.09 -12.48 17.98
CA PHE A 85 4.68 -11.24 18.64
C PHE A 85 3.38 -11.46 19.42
N SER A 86 3.03 -10.53 20.32
CA SER A 86 1.83 -10.63 21.18
C SER A 86 0.90 -9.44 21.09
N VAL A 87 1.34 -8.32 20.51
CA VAL A 87 0.58 -7.07 20.45
C VAL A 87 0.69 -6.38 19.10
N PHE A 88 -0.40 -5.76 18.66
CA PHE A 88 -0.32 -4.67 17.69
C PHE A 88 -0.12 -3.36 18.45
N TYR A 89 0.59 -2.41 17.86
CA TYR A 89 0.84 -1.13 18.48
C TYR A 89 0.73 0.03 17.50
N ARG A 90 0.28 1.18 18.01
CA ARG A 90 0.22 2.45 17.27
C ARG A 90 0.94 3.50 18.08
N ASN A 91 1.93 4.13 17.45
CA ASN A 91 2.63 5.29 17.99
C ASN A 91 1.99 6.57 17.45
N HIS A 92 1.80 7.56 18.30
CA HIS A 92 1.31 8.88 17.92
C HIS A 92 1.71 9.95 18.93
N HIS A 93 1.36 11.20 18.64
CA HIS A 93 1.30 12.29 19.62
C HIS A 93 0.24 12.06 20.70
N LYS A 94 0.43 12.63 21.89
CA LYS A 94 -0.47 12.46 23.04
C LYS A 94 -1.89 12.95 22.74
N GLU A 95 -1.97 14.06 22.03
CA GLU A 95 -3.19 14.79 21.69
C GLU A 95 -4.14 13.93 20.86
N TYR A 96 -3.61 13.06 20.01
CA TYR A 96 -4.40 12.10 19.22
C TYR A 96 -5.16 11.12 20.11
N PHE A 97 -4.48 10.53 21.10
CA PHE A 97 -5.12 9.60 22.03
C PHE A 97 -6.05 10.32 23.01
N GLN A 98 -5.70 11.55 23.43
CA GLN A 98 -6.57 12.38 24.26
C GLN A 98 -7.86 12.72 23.52
N HIS A 99 -7.77 13.12 22.24
CA HIS A 99 -8.94 13.40 21.41
C HIS A 99 -9.86 12.18 21.30
N ALA A 100 -9.30 10.98 21.06
CA ALA A 100 -10.09 9.75 21.03
C ALA A 100 -10.83 9.50 22.36
N ARG A 101 -10.19 9.74 23.50
CA ARG A 101 -10.78 9.60 24.84
C ARG A 101 -11.90 10.60 25.11
N THR A 102 -11.68 11.86 24.80
CA THR A 102 -12.58 12.96 25.21
C THR A 102 -13.67 13.26 24.20
N HIS A 103 -13.42 13.05 22.90
CA HIS A 103 -14.34 13.45 21.83
C HIS A 103 -14.86 12.28 20.98
N CYS A 104 -14.25 11.10 21.06
CA CYS A 104 -14.65 9.94 20.25
C CYS A 104 -15.13 8.75 21.08
N GLY A 105 -15.60 8.98 22.30
CA GLY A 105 -16.14 7.91 23.16
C GLY A 105 -15.13 6.81 23.47
N ASN A 106 -13.85 7.16 23.64
CA ASN A 106 -12.74 6.24 23.87
C ASN A 106 -12.36 5.36 22.66
N MET A 107 -12.86 5.68 21.47
CA MET A 107 -12.59 4.93 20.24
C MET A 107 -11.52 5.60 19.39
N LEU A 108 -10.53 4.83 18.94
CA LEU A 108 -9.72 5.15 17.78
C LEU A 108 -10.59 5.02 16.53
N GLN A 109 -10.97 6.17 15.97
CA GLN A 109 -11.78 6.23 14.76
C GLN A 109 -10.95 5.86 13.53
N THR A 110 -11.59 5.18 12.59
CA THR A 110 -11.00 4.87 11.29
C THR A 110 -10.85 6.14 10.47
N TYR A 111 -9.78 6.25 9.69
CA TYR A 111 -9.57 7.33 8.74
C TYR A 111 -9.05 6.80 7.40
N LEU A 112 -9.19 7.60 6.35
CA LEU A 112 -8.73 7.23 5.01
C LEU A 112 -7.23 6.95 4.98
N LYS A 113 -6.85 5.83 4.36
CA LYS A 113 -5.46 5.55 3.98
C LYS A 113 -4.90 6.70 3.14
N ASP A 114 -3.75 7.20 3.55
CA ASP A 114 -2.98 8.23 2.84
C ASP A 114 -2.35 7.68 1.54
N ASN A 115 -1.70 8.55 0.77
CA ASN A 115 -1.11 8.19 -0.52
C ASN A 115 0.28 7.58 -0.41
N SER A 116 0.72 7.20 0.80
CA SER A 116 1.97 6.45 0.97
C SER A 116 1.84 5.06 0.34
N GLY A 117 2.97 4.57 -0.20
CA GLY A 117 3.02 3.32 -0.94
C GLY A 117 3.03 3.52 -2.46
N SER A 118 2.55 2.50 -3.17
CA SER A 118 2.39 2.50 -4.60
C SER A 118 1.21 3.39 -5.00
N HIS A 119 1.44 4.32 -5.94
CA HIS A 119 0.41 5.21 -6.47
C HIS A 119 -0.84 4.50 -6.99
N GLY A 120 -0.68 3.28 -7.53
CA GLY A 120 -1.78 2.45 -8.02
C GLY A 120 -2.52 1.63 -6.95
N SER A 121 -2.16 1.71 -5.67
CA SER A 121 -2.77 0.87 -4.63
C SER A 121 -4.28 1.13 -4.50
N PRO A 122 -5.14 0.09 -4.53
CA PRO A 122 -6.58 0.28 -4.40
C PRO A 122 -7.03 0.80 -3.03
N THR A 123 -6.17 0.72 -2.00
CA THR A 123 -6.51 1.17 -0.64
C THR A 123 -6.32 2.67 -0.44
N SER A 124 -5.34 3.28 -1.11
CA SER A 124 -5.00 4.70 -0.96
C SER A 124 -6.20 5.59 -1.32
N GLY A 125 -6.59 6.47 -0.40
CA GLY A 125 -7.73 7.37 -0.57
C GLY A 125 -9.11 6.71 -0.60
N MET A 126 -9.22 5.39 -0.37
CA MET A 126 -10.48 4.66 -0.46
C MET A 126 -10.83 3.85 0.80
N LEU A 127 -9.83 3.18 1.38
CA LEU A 127 -10.05 2.32 2.55
C LEU A 127 -9.92 3.12 3.84
N HIS A 128 -10.91 3.00 4.71
CA HIS A 128 -10.85 3.50 6.07
C HIS A 128 -10.27 2.44 7.00
N GLY A 129 -9.40 2.86 7.94
CA GLY A 129 -8.91 1.98 8.99
C GLY A 129 -8.16 2.70 10.09
N VAL A 130 -7.76 1.94 11.10
CA VAL A 130 -6.82 2.32 12.15
C VAL A 130 -5.51 1.61 11.87
N PHE A 131 -4.40 2.35 11.89
CA PHE A 131 -3.10 1.85 11.43
C PHE A 131 -2.23 1.44 12.61
N PHE A 132 -1.70 0.24 12.52
CA PHE A 132 -0.87 -0.40 13.53
C PHE A 132 0.42 -0.94 12.91
N SER A 133 1.38 -1.23 13.78
CA SER A 133 2.56 -2.04 13.50
C SER A 133 2.56 -3.25 14.43
N CYS A 134 3.31 -4.29 14.05
CA CYS A 134 3.53 -5.48 14.88
C CYS A 134 4.98 -5.95 14.90
N ASN A 135 5.88 -5.24 14.22
CA ASN A 135 7.29 -5.59 14.20
C ASN A 135 7.90 -5.57 15.61
N THR A 136 8.75 -6.54 15.91
CA THR A 136 9.45 -6.64 17.20
C THR A 136 10.95 -6.44 17.05
N GLU A 137 11.61 -5.93 18.09
CA GLU A 137 13.06 -6.02 18.22
C GLU A 137 13.51 -7.47 18.33
N PHE A 138 14.51 -7.85 17.52
CA PHE A 138 14.99 -9.23 17.41
C PHE A 138 15.41 -9.85 18.75
N ASN A 139 16.03 -9.06 19.62
CA ASN A 139 16.59 -9.55 20.90
C ASN A 139 15.52 -9.71 21.99
N THR A 140 14.44 -8.94 21.95
CA THR A 140 13.46 -8.86 23.05
C THR A 140 12.10 -9.45 22.68
N GLY A 141 11.78 -9.55 21.39
CA GLY A 141 10.44 -9.90 20.91
C GLY A 141 9.39 -8.84 21.30
N GLN A 142 9.81 -7.65 21.70
CA GLN A 142 8.93 -6.54 22.09
C GLN A 142 8.90 -5.45 21.00
N PRO A 143 7.84 -4.61 20.97
CA PRO A 143 7.82 -3.43 20.12
C PRO A 143 9.05 -2.51 20.33
N PRO A 144 9.64 -1.93 19.25
CA PRO A 144 10.81 -1.06 19.33
C PRO A 144 10.64 0.11 20.30
N GLN A 145 11.67 0.52 21.04
CA GLN A 145 11.51 1.62 22.01
C GLN A 145 11.49 3.02 21.38
N ASP A 146 11.86 3.14 20.11
CA ASP A 146 11.85 4.37 19.32
C ASP A 146 10.64 4.43 18.36
N SER A 147 10.31 5.64 17.92
CA SER A 147 9.28 5.82 16.89
C SER A 147 9.41 7.15 16.16
N PRO A 148 9.23 7.17 14.83
CA PRO A 148 9.10 8.42 14.07
C PRO A 148 7.70 9.05 14.20
N TYR A 149 6.69 8.32 14.68
CA TYR A 149 5.28 8.75 14.69
C TYR A 149 4.85 9.46 15.98
N GLY A 150 5.72 9.50 16.99
CA GLY A 150 5.45 10.09 18.30
C GLY A 150 5.74 9.12 19.45
N ARG A 151 5.81 9.68 20.66
CA ARG A 151 6.26 8.95 21.84
C ARG A 151 5.17 8.22 22.61
N TRP A 152 3.90 8.47 22.30
CA TRP A 152 2.80 7.79 22.95
C TRP A 152 2.42 6.55 22.15
N ARG A 153 2.37 5.40 22.83
CA ARG A 153 2.08 4.10 22.24
C ARG A 153 0.85 3.50 22.86
N PHE A 154 -0.13 3.22 22.01
CA PHE A 154 -1.20 2.29 22.33
C PHE A 154 -0.79 0.88 21.90
N GLN A 155 -0.90 -0.09 22.80
CA GLN A 155 -0.66 -1.52 22.53
C GLN A 155 -1.94 -2.30 22.80
N ILE A 156 -2.30 -3.21 21.90
CA ILE A 156 -3.49 -4.06 22.01
C ILE A 156 -3.10 -5.51 21.77
N PRO A 157 -3.60 -6.47 22.59
CA PRO A 157 -3.31 -7.89 22.38
C PRO A 157 -3.68 -8.34 20.96
N ALA A 158 -2.79 -9.08 20.29
CA ALA A 158 -2.92 -9.44 18.88
C ALA A 158 -4.27 -10.11 18.57
N GLN A 159 -4.71 -11.03 19.43
CA GLN A 159 -5.97 -11.75 19.31
C GLN A 159 -7.23 -10.87 19.21
N ARG A 160 -7.17 -9.62 19.70
CA ARG A 160 -8.31 -8.68 19.63
C ARG A 160 -8.55 -8.19 18.20
N LEU A 161 -7.50 -8.07 17.39
CA LEU A 161 -7.60 -7.60 16.00
C LEU A 161 -7.48 -8.75 15.00
N PHE A 162 -6.64 -9.74 15.29
CA PHE A 162 -6.31 -10.84 14.37
C PHE A 162 -6.61 -12.18 15.03
N ASN A 163 -7.60 -12.90 14.50
CA ASN A 163 -8.06 -14.20 14.97
C ASN A 163 -8.87 -14.89 13.85
N PRO A 164 -9.40 -16.11 14.03
CA PRO A 164 -10.14 -16.82 12.98
C PRO A 164 -11.40 -16.12 12.43
N SER A 165 -11.92 -15.10 13.12
CA SER A 165 -13.03 -14.26 12.64
C SER A 165 -12.59 -13.04 11.81
N THR A 166 -11.29 -12.86 11.58
CA THR A 166 -10.69 -11.78 10.78
C THR A 166 -10.08 -12.34 9.50
N ASN A 167 -10.34 -11.68 8.37
CA ASN A 167 -9.64 -11.93 7.11
C ASN A 167 -8.36 -11.08 7.02
N LEU A 168 -7.33 -11.63 6.39
CA LEU A 168 -6.06 -10.97 6.12
C LEU A 168 -5.90 -10.77 4.61
N TYR A 169 -5.64 -9.55 4.19
CA TYR A 169 -5.42 -9.21 2.78
C TYR A 169 -4.06 -8.57 2.57
N PHE A 170 -3.43 -8.86 1.43
CA PHE A 170 -2.25 -8.14 0.96
C PHE A 170 -2.69 -6.91 0.18
N ALA A 171 -2.21 -5.71 0.55
CA ALA A 171 -2.62 -4.46 -0.09
C ALA A 171 -1.53 -3.84 -0.95
N ASP A 172 -0.28 -3.86 -0.51
CA ASP A 172 0.82 -3.21 -1.23
C ASP A 172 2.19 -3.69 -0.77
N PHE A 173 3.20 -3.45 -1.59
CA PHE A 173 4.61 -3.65 -1.28
C PHE A 173 5.46 -2.54 -1.88
N TYR A 174 6.17 -1.82 -1.03
CA TYR A 174 6.93 -0.63 -1.43
C TYR A 174 8.16 -0.43 -0.57
N CYS A 175 9.04 0.47 -1.01
CA CYS A 175 10.07 1.05 -0.17
C CYS A 175 10.10 2.55 -0.43
N MET A 176 10.64 3.28 0.52
CA MET A 176 11.05 4.66 0.31
C MET A 176 12.52 4.66 -0.14
N TYR A 177 13.18 5.81 -0.21
CA TYR A 177 14.62 5.94 -0.48
C TYR A 177 15.50 5.43 0.69
N THR A 178 15.16 4.26 1.23
CA THR A 178 15.81 3.60 2.37
C THR A 178 16.02 2.11 2.05
N ALA A 179 16.81 1.41 2.84
CA ALA A 179 17.00 -0.04 2.69
C ALA A 179 15.78 -0.88 3.10
N TYR A 180 14.81 -0.28 3.81
CA TYR A 180 13.67 -0.99 4.36
C TYR A 180 12.51 -1.09 3.36
N HIS A 181 11.89 -2.27 3.35
CA HIS A 181 10.70 -2.54 2.55
C HIS A 181 9.49 -2.71 3.46
N TYR A 182 8.37 -2.19 2.99
CA TYR A 182 7.10 -2.17 3.67
C TYR A 182 6.11 -3.06 2.93
N ALA A 183 5.41 -3.91 3.67
CA ALA A 183 4.21 -4.59 3.18
C ALA A 183 3.00 -4.05 3.93
N ILE A 184 1.98 -3.63 3.17
CA ILE A 184 0.71 -3.19 3.74
C ILE A 184 -0.23 -4.39 3.76
N LEU A 185 -0.73 -4.71 4.95
CA LEU A 185 -1.70 -5.78 5.16
C LEU A 185 -2.99 -5.19 5.74
N VAL A 186 -4.13 -5.73 5.33
CA VAL A 186 -5.44 -5.33 5.86
C VAL A 186 -6.03 -6.44 6.69
N LEU A 187 -6.38 -6.11 7.93
CA LEU A 187 -7.17 -6.93 8.83
C LEU A 187 -8.62 -6.46 8.78
N ALA A 188 -9.52 -7.33 8.32
CA ALA A 188 -10.94 -7.01 8.22
C ALA A 188 -11.80 -8.08 8.88
N PRO A 189 -12.61 -7.72 9.90
CA PRO A 189 -13.57 -8.65 10.48
C PRO A 189 -14.50 -9.23 9.41
N LYS A 190 -14.68 -10.55 9.42
CA LYS A 190 -15.46 -11.25 8.39
C LYS A 190 -16.87 -10.69 8.30
N GLY A 191 -17.28 -10.29 7.10
CA GLY A 191 -18.60 -9.71 6.84
C GLY A 191 -18.70 -8.21 7.13
N SER A 192 -17.62 -7.53 7.53
CA SER A 192 -17.64 -6.07 7.70
C SER A 192 -17.65 -5.31 6.36
N LEU A 193 -17.79 -3.98 6.42
CA LEU A 193 -17.67 -3.12 5.23
C LEU A 193 -16.25 -3.17 4.65
N GLY A 194 -15.23 -3.13 5.51
CA GLY A 194 -13.83 -3.28 5.11
C GLY A 194 -13.56 -4.63 4.45
N ASP A 195 -14.13 -5.70 4.98
CA ASP A 195 -13.99 -7.05 4.41
C ASP A 195 -14.60 -7.14 3.00
N ARG A 196 -15.81 -6.61 2.81
CA ARG A 196 -16.44 -6.53 1.47
C ARG A 196 -15.59 -5.71 0.50
N PHE A 197 -15.08 -4.56 0.95
CA PHE A 197 -14.21 -3.73 0.11
C PHE A 197 -12.97 -4.50 -0.36
N CYS A 198 -12.29 -5.18 0.57
CA CYS A 198 -11.04 -5.89 0.31
C CYS A 198 -11.24 -7.13 -0.56
N ARG A 199 -12.29 -7.92 -0.33
CA ARG A 199 -12.55 -9.17 -1.05
C ARG A 199 -12.58 -9.00 -2.57
N ASP A 200 -13.15 -7.88 -3.03
CA ASP A 200 -13.27 -7.60 -4.46
C ASP A 200 -11.99 -7.07 -5.08
N ARG A 201 -11.05 -6.52 -4.27
CA ARG A 201 -9.92 -5.73 -4.74
C ARG A 201 -8.55 -6.32 -4.42
N LEU A 202 -8.41 -7.01 -3.31
CA LEU A 202 -7.13 -7.41 -2.73
C LEU A 202 -6.97 -8.94 -2.69
N PRO A 203 -5.75 -9.48 -2.85
CA PRO A 203 -5.44 -10.88 -2.58
C PRO A 203 -5.73 -11.25 -1.11
N LEU A 204 -6.51 -12.31 -0.91
CA LEU A 204 -6.74 -12.91 0.40
C LEU A 204 -5.54 -13.80 0.76
N LEU A 205 -5.04 -13.67 1.98
CA LEU A 205 -3.98 -14.51 2.54
C LEU A 205 -4.56 -15.55 3.49
N ASP A 206 -3.99 -16.77 3.48
CA ASP A 206 -4.28 -17.76 4.51
C ASP A 206 -3.64 -17.31 5.84
N ILE A 207 -4.48 -17.06 6.84
CA ILE A 207 -4.04 -16.58 8.16
C ILE A 207 -3.14 -17.59 8.87
N ALA A 208 -3.30 -18.89 8.63
CA ALA A 208 -2.49 -19.92 9.27
C ALA A 208 -1.14 -20.10 8.56
N CYS A 209 -1.09 -19.82 7.25
CA CYS A 209 0.04 -20.13 6.39
C CYS A 209 0.26 -19.04 5.33
N ASN A 210 1.06 -18.03 5.67
CA ASN A 210 1.61 -17.07 4.71
C ASN A 210 2.96 -16.55 5.22
N LYS A 211 3.72 -15.85 4.36
CA LYS A 211 5.07 -15.38 4.71
C LYS A 211 5.11 -14.04 5.44
N PHE A 212 3.96 -13.38 5.66
CA PHE A 212 3.91 -12.01 6.17
C PHE A 212 3.45 -11.95 7.62
N LEU A 213 2.23 -12.44 7.91
CA LEU A 213 1.58 -12.31 9.20
C LEU A 213 0.66 -13.50 9.44
N THR A 214 0.98 -14.35 10.42
CA THR A 214 0.20 -15.56 10.69
C THR A 214 -0.43 -15.58 12.09
N CYS A 215 -1.55 -16.29 12.18
CA CYS A 215 -2.30 -16.64 13.36
C CYS A 215 -2.60 -18.14 13.26
N SER A 216 -1.89 -18.94 14.06
CA SER A 216 -2.05 -20.39 14.13
C SER A 216 -2.38 -20.82 15.56
N VAL A 217 -2.87 -22.04 15.74
CA VAL A 217 -3.05 -22.63 17.07
C VAL A 217 -1.87 -23.56 17.35
N GLU A 218 -1.14 -23.33 18.44
CA GLU A 218 -0.08 -24.22 18.94
C GLU A 218 -0.42 -24.52 20.41
N ASP A 219 -0.49 -25.80 20.79
CA ASP A 219 -0.85 -26.26 22.15
C ASP A 219 -2.18 -25.68 22.70
N GLY A 220 -3.15 -25.43 21.81
CA GLY A 220 -4.46 -24.86 22.17
C GLY A 220 -4.50 -23.33 22.27
N GLU A 221 -3.35 -22.66 22.13
CA GLU A 221 -3.23 -21.20 22.22
C GLU A 221 -2.99 -20.57 20.85
N LEU A 222 -3.48 -19.34 20.66
CA LEU A 222 -3.21 -18.58 19.45
C LEU A 222 -1.76 -18.06 19.47
N VAL A 223 -1.02 -18.41 18.44
CA VAL A 223 0.36 -17.97 18.20
C VAL A 223 0.38 -17.05 16.99
N PHE A 224 0.98 -15.88 17.17
CA PHE A 224 1.09 -14.86 16.14
C PHE A 224 2.53 -14.68 15.72
N ARG A 225 2.76 -14.58 14.41
CA ARG A 225 4.10 -14.39 13.87
C ARG A 225 4.08 -13.36 12.75
N HIS A 226 5.14 -12.57 12.63
CA HIS A 226 5.31 -11.58 11.56
C HIS A 226 6.64 -11.77 10.84
N ALA A 227 6.72 -11.36 9.58
CA ALA A 227 7.96 -11.31 8.80
C ALA A 227 8.95 -10.32 9.44
N GLN A 228 10.17 -10.77 9.70
CA GLN A 228 11.25 -9.94 10.25
C GLN A 228 11.81 -8.98 9.21
N ASP A 229 11.96 -9.46 7.98
CA ASP A 229 12.68 -8.77 6.90
C ASP A 229 11.84 -7.66 6.22
N LEU A 230 10.60 -7.48 6.68
CA LEU A 230 9.64 -6.49 6.20
C LEU A 230 9.13 -5.65 7.37
N ILE A 231 8.94 -4.36 7.13
CA ILE A 231 8.13 -3.52 8.01
C ILE A 231 6.67 -3.75 7.62
N LEU A 232 5.84 -4.19 8.57
CA LEU A 232 4.43 -4.44 8.32
C LEU A 232 3.59 -3.24 8.76
N GLU A 233 2.89 -2.66 7.80
CA GLU A 233 1.86 -1.65 8.04
C GLU A 233 0.50 -2.34 8.04
N ILE A 234 -0.16 -2.34 9.20
CA ILE A 234 -1.41 -3.07 9.40
C ILE A 234 -2.57 -2.08 9.43
N ILE A 235 -3.51 -2.25 8.50
CA ILE A 235 -4.77 -1.49 8.47
C ILE A 235 -5.85 -2.37 9.10
N TYR A 236 -6.35 -1.99 10.27
CA TYR A 236 -7.54 -2.61 10.84
C TYR A 236 -8.78 -1.80 10.47
N THR A 237 -9.77 -2.43 9.83
CA THR A 237 -10.86 -1.70 9.13
C THR A 237 -12.01 -1.25 10.02
N GLU A 238 -11.99 -1.53 11.32
CA GLU A 238 -13.01 -1.11 12.27
C GLU A 238 -12.45 -0.17 13.34
N PRO A 239 -13.29 0.66 14.00
CA PRO A 239 -12.87 1.44 15.15
C PRO A 239 -12.34 0.57 16.29
N VAL A 240 -11.36 1.06 17.04
CA VAL A 240 -10.73 0.30 18.14
C VAL A 240 -10.93 1.02 19.47
N ASP A 241 -11.56 0.35 20.43
CA ASP A 241 -11.70 0.87 21.79
C ASP A 241 -10.35 0.86 22.52
N LEU A 242 -9.93 2.02 23.02
CA LEU A 242 -8.70 2.18 23.80
C LEU A 242 -8.72 1.40 25.12
N SER A 243 -9.89 0.99 25.61
CA SER A 243 -10.02 0.14 26.81
C SER A 243 -9.49 -1.28 26.60
N LEU A 244 -9.38 -1.74 25.35
CA LEU A 244 -8.92 -3.08 24.99
C LEU A 244 -7.40 -3.25 25.05
N GLY A 245 -6.67 -2.17 25.34
CA GLY A 245 -5.21 -2.15 25.34
C GLY A 245 -4.63 -1.22 26.40
N THR A 246 -3.33 -0.97 26.30
CA THR A 246 -2.57 -0.11 27.20
C THR A 246 -2.00 1.07 26.45
N LEU A 247 -2.08 2.26 27.06
CA LEU A 247 -1.49 3.48 26.53
C LEU A 247 -0.36 3.92 27.46
N GLY A 248 0.84 4.12 26.91
CA GLY A 248 2.00 4.57 27.66
C GLY A 248 2.96 5.38 26.80
N GLU A 249 3.93 6.02 27.45
CA GLU A 249 5.02 6.71 26.76
C GLU A 249 6.21 5.76 26.57
N ILE A 250 6.84 5.81 25.40
CA ILE A 250 8.06 5.05 25.10
C ILE A 250 9.31 5.84 25.50
N SER A 251 10.36 5.11 25.88
CA SER A 251 11.60 5.70 26.42
C SER A 251 12.62 6.11 25.35
N GLY A 252 12.49 5.61 24.12
CA GLY A 252 13.44 5.87 23.04
C GLY A 252 13.34 7.27 22.43
N HIS A 253 14.28 7.57 21.53
CA HIS A 253 14.35 8.85 20.85
C HIS A 253 13.18 9.05 19.89
N GLN A 254 12.64 10.27 19.87
CA GLN A 254 11.73 10.71 18.83
C GLN A 254 12.56 11.08 17.59
N LEU A 255 12.48 10.26 16.54
CA LEU A 255 13.11 10.55 15.26
C LEU A 255 12.28 11.62 14.54
N MET A 256 12.51 12.90 14.86
CA MET A 256 11.66 14.02 14.44
C MET A 256 11.67 14.34 12.92
N SER A 257 12.37 13.57 12.09
CA SER A 257 12.60 13.94 10.67
C SER A 257 12.04 12.98 9.61
N LEU A 258 11.30 11.92 9.97
CA LEU A 258 10.90 10.87 9.00
C LEU A 258 9.42 10.47 9.15
N SER A 259 8.51 11.43 8.97
CA SER A 259 7.10 11.05 8.73
C SER A 259 7.03 10.23 7.44
N THR A 260 6.35 9.08 7.49
CA THR A 260 6.05 8.27 6.31
C THR A 260 4.70 8.64 5.69
N ALA A 261 4.00 9.63 6.24
CA ALA A 261 2.74 10.12 5.70
C ALA A 261 2.96 10.63 4.26
N ASP A 262 2.15 10.12 3.33
CA ASP A 262 2.24 10.38 1.89
C ASP A 262 3.64 10.12 1.29
N ALA A 263 4.45 9.28 1.95
CA ALA A 263 5.79 8.97 1.47
C ALA A 263 5.74 8.23 0.14
N LYS A 264 6.36 8.84 -0.87
CA LYS A 264 6.41 8.29 -2.22
C LYS A 264 7.29 7.05 -2.27
N LYS A 265 6.79 6.02 -2.96
CA LYS A 265 7.57 4.83 -3.32
C LYS A 265 8.78 5.23 -4.17
N ASP A 266 9.94 4.65 -3.87
CA ASP A 266 11.16 4.83 -4.67
C ASP A 266 10.98 4.21 -6.07
N PRO A 267 10.94 5.01 -7.16
CA PRO A 267 10.70 4.50 -8.51
C PRO A 267 11.91 3.73 -9.08
N SER A 268 13.07 3.78 -8.44
CA SER A 268 14.30 3.12 -8.90
C SER A 268 14.52 1.73 -8.30
N CYS A 269 13.76 1.36 -7.26
CA CYS A 269 13.95 0.11 -6.56
C CYS A 269 13.59 -1.11 -7.43
N LYS A 270 14.52 -2.05 -7.59
CA LYS A 270 14.32 -3.27 -8.39
C LYS A 270 13.56 -4.36 -7.63
N THR A 271 13.49 -4.26 -6.32
CA THR A 271 12.84 -5.23 -5.44
C THR A 271 11.33 -5.03 -5.44
N CYS A 272 10.85 -3.83 -5.09
CA CYS A 272 9.41 -3.58 -4.91
C CYS A 272 8.68 -3.00 -6.13
N ASN A 273 9.37 -2.48 -7.14
CA ASN A 273 8.69 -2.04 -8.36
C ASN A 273 8.34 -3.23 -9.24
N ILE A 274 7.13 -3.20 -9.79
CA ILE A 274 6.74 -4.08 -10.89
C ILE A 274 7.57 -3.63 -12.09
N SER A 275 8.50 -4.46 -12.53
CA SER A 275 9.21 -4.22 -13.77
C SER A 275 8.22 -4.33 -14.92
N VAL A 276 7.90 -3.19 -15.56
CA VAL A 276 7.39 -3.23 -16.93
C VAL A 276 8.44 -3.94 -17.76
N GLY A 277 8.12 -5.15 -18.23
CA GLY A 277 9.01 -5.96 -19.05
C GLY A 277 9.62 -5.10 -20.16
N ARG A 278 10.93 -5.24 -20.35
CA ARG A 278 11.58 -4.82 -21.60
C ARG A 278 11.17 -5.75 -22.71
#